data_AF-A0A7J0AG25-F1
#
_entry.id   AF-A0A7J0AG25-F1
#
_cell.length_a   1.000
_cell.length_b   1.000
_cell.length_c   1.000
_cell.angle_alpha   90.00
_cell.angle_beta   90.00
_cell.angle_gamma   90.00
#
_symmetry.space_group_name_H-M   'P 1'
#
loop_
_entity.id
_entity.type
_entity.pdbx_description
1 polymer ?
#
loop_
_entity_poly.entity_id
_entity_poly.type
_entity_poly.pdbx_seq_one_letter_code
_entity_poly.pdbx_strand_id
1 'polypeptide(L)'
;MKKIYLLWLLPLLCLLAGCSENPIDDLGGKYDYVKRFNFENAEVGQTLKLKKGFKELNIGLSNAQGEKMDLKVYLRDWVLQPGAYTVAESITEMDLVKNFTFIGSTENNEYVCSEGSLNVVIENGLYKINGIFTDRANEGAHQFVVNYKGKLEFIVGEDDPEPSGYKVTMSKQQATIQDPVTYQPIPLPGLSKYTFKITDPDGNDAGAIDAINATDVDITALAGTYKIQGNPDKAWLMDNGWTVPDWGMAGGTYFVAPDGKKQYITGGELAIEFVDGINGEQLINFAGSALPFINADGTPGTTTNVSLKFAEMLTVSGTELRDLKINSAVLGREVPYSVFLPDGYDGTKSYPVLYMLHGAAGNNNDWLQNGMVSAFAASAGRDMVVVCPCATLDGFDTFYINNYAGKGVKYEEFFFTELLPKVEADFKIKPGKENRGISGLSMGGYGSLYYGLGHADMFCHIYACSPATWIENTPNIYEMMWVPGLPGITVEIGTKDFLYESACGFREALKNSQIQWDFIEREGAHDWAFWTACTPKILKKFSEIFPAE
;
A
#
# COMPACT_ATOMS: atom_id res chain seq x y z
N MET A 1 -88.43 39.62 -29.56
CA MET A 1 -88.66 38.55 -30.56
C MET A 1 -88.42 39.11 -31.94
N LYS A 2 -87.43 38.60 -32.67
CA LYS A 2 -87.57 38.11 -34.05
C LYS A 2 -86.18 37.76 -34.60
N LYS A 3 -86.01 36.47 -34.90
CA LYS A 3 -84.98 35.96 -35.80
C LYS A 3 -85.15 36.66 -37.15
N ILE A 4 -84.07 37.17 -37.73
CA ILE A 4 -84.05 37.60 -39.12
C ILE A 4 -83.06 36.69 -39.87
N TYR A 5 -83.66 35.91 -40.74
CA TYR A 5 -83.03 35.14 -41.78
C TYR A 5 -82.44 36.07 -42.83
N LEU A 6 -81.25 35.71 -43.29
CA LEU A 6 -80.85 35.66 -44.69
C LEU A 6 -80.86 36.99 -45.48
N LEU A 7 -79.66 37.49 -45.76
CA LEU A 7 -79.29 38.26 -46.97
C LEU A 7 -77.74 38.26 -47.00
N TRP A 8 -77.15 37.26 -47.66
CA TRP A 8 -76.61 37.35 -49.03
C TRP A 8 -75.66 38.53 -49.24
N LEU A 9 -74.46 38.19 -49.73
CA LEU A 9 -73.46 39.05 -50.37
C LEU A 9 -72.43 39.75 -49.47
N LEU A 10 -71.52 38.93 -48.94
CA LEU A 10 -70.12 39.33 -48.71
C LEU A 10 -69.06 38.39 -49.36
N PRO A 11 -69.30 37.67 -50.49
CA PRO A 11 -68.25 36.93 -51.16
C PRO A 11 -67.70 37.75 -52.33
N LEU A 12 -66.79 38.69 -52.12
CA LEU A 12 -65.91 39.13 -53.22
C LEU A 12 -64.67 39.94 -52.82
N LEU A 13 -63.98 39.71 -51.69
CA LEU A 13 -62.64 40.31 -51.52
C LEU A 13 -61.75 39.68 -50.41
N CYS A 14 -61.82 38.37 -50.20
CA CYS A 14 -60.73 37.63 -49.53
C CYS A 14 -60.24 36.45 -50.40
N LEU A 15 -60.35 36.60 -51.72
CA LEU A 15 -59.51 35.88 -52.66
C LEU A 15 -58.09 36.45 -52.52
N LEU A 16 -57.11 35.55 -52.40
CA LEU A 16 -55.64 35.76 -52.31
C LEU A 16 -55.05 35.68 -50.90
N ALA A 17 -54.99 34.48 -50.32
CA ALA A 17 -53.73 33.78 -50.07
C ALA A 17 -53.98 32.46 -49.32
N GLY A 18 -53.69 31.34 -49.98
CA GLY A 18 -53.32 30.09 -49.33
C GLY A 18 -54.46 29.17 -48.89
N CYS A 19 -55.09 28.49 -49.85
CA CYS A 19 -55.52 27.12 -49.59
C CYS A 19 -54.27 26.22 -49.65
N SER A 20 -54.01 25.47 -48.58
CA SER A 20 -53.69 24.05 -48.75
C SER A 20 -54.31 23.28 -47.61
N GLU A 21 -55.28 22.44 -47.95
CA GLU A 21 -55.74 21.33 -47.13
C GLU A 21 -54.54 20.38 -46.98
N ASN A 22 -53.91 20.38 -45.80
CA ASN A 22 -53.09 19.25 -45.39
C ASN A 22 -53.79 18.57 -44.22
N PRO A 23 -53.95 17.24 -44.26
CA PRO A 23 -54.62 16.48 -43.22
C PRO A 23 -53.89 16.64 -41.88
N ILE A 24 -54.62 16.46 -40.78
CA ILE A 24 -54.05 16.31 -39.43
C ILE A 24 -53.06 15.13 -39.49
N ASP A 25 -51.77 15.46 -39.45
CA ASP A 25 -50.64 14.54 -39.55
C ASP A 25 -49.72 14.69 -38.31
N ASP A 26 -50.32 14.91 -37.13
CA ASP A 26 -49.58 15.12 -35.87
C ASP A 26 -49.87 14.02 -34.82
N LEU A 27 -49.65 12.78 -35.23
CA LEU A 27 -49.40 11.64 -34.33
C LEU A 27 -47.99 11.04 -34.53
N GLY A 28 -47.03 11.84 -35.01
CA GLY A 28 -45.64 11.45 -35.19
C GLY A 28 -44.76 11.85 -33.99
N GLY A 29 -44.94 11.20 -32.84
CA GLY A 29 -44.17 11.49 -31.63
C GLY A 29 -42.88 10.67 -31.53
N LYS A 30 -41.71 11.32 -31.64
CA LYS A 30 -40.38 11.04 -31.02
C LYS A 30 -39.87 9.57 -30.80
N TYR A 31 -40.41 8.54 -31.46
CA TYR A 31 -40.06 7.13 -31.18
C TYR A 31 -39.97 6.21 -32.42
N ASP A 32 -39.74 6.73 -33.63
CA ASP A 32 -39.84 5.90 -34.84
C ASP A 32 -38.56 5.12 -35.25
N TYR A 33 -37.43 5.27 -34.57
CA TYR A 33 -36.20 4.54 -34.95
C TYR A 33 -35.43 3.98 -33.76
N VAL A 34 -35.79 2.74 -33.35
CA VAL A 34 -34.95 1.88 -32.49
C VAL A 34 -34.41 0.72 -33.33
N LYS A 35 -33.15 0.80 -33.76
CA LYS A 35 -32.50 -0.32 -34.48
C LYS A 35 -32.09 -1.40 -33.49
N ARG A 36 -32.35 -2.68 -33.79
CA ARG A 36 -31.99 -3.80 -32.92
C ARG A 36 -30.92 -4.66 -33.58
N PHE A 37 -29.76 -4.73 -32.94
CA PHE A 37 -28.69 -5.63 -33.30
C PHE A 37 -28.76 -6.88 -32.43
N ASN A 38 -28.96 -8.03 -33.07
CA ASN A 38 -28.85 -9.34 -32.41
C ASN A 38 -27.62 -10.03 -32.97
N PHE A 39 -26.57 -10.11 -32.16
CA PHE A 39 -25.29 -10.71 -32.51
C PHE A 39 -25.23 -12.16 -32.03
N GLU A 40 -24.65 -13.01 -32.88
CA GLU A 40 -24.56 -14.46 -32.65
C GLU A 40 -23.10 -14.90 -32.46
N ASN A 41 -22.15 -14.13 -32.99
CA ASN A 41 -20.71 -14.42 -32.92
C ASN A 41 -19.98 -13.29 -32.22
N ALA A 42 -18.88 -13.64 -31.54
CA ALA A 42 -17.95 -12.70 -30.95
C ALA A 42 -16.51 -13.16 -31.15
N GLU A 43 -15.61 -12.21 -31.39
CA GLU A 43 -14.17 -12.39 -31.45
C GLU A 43 -13.54 -11.49 -30.40
N VAL A 44 -12.78 -12.07 -29.48
CA VAL A 44 -12.03 -11.32 -28.47
C VAL A 44 -10.66 -11.00 -29.06
N GLY A 45 -10.40 -9.71 -29.30
CA GLY A 45 -9.12 -9.22 -29.77
C GLY A 45 -8.07 -9.16 -28.67
N GLN A 46 -6.87 -8.70 -29.01
CA GLN A 46 -5.78 -8.52 -28.04
C GLN A 46 -6.21 -7.54 -26.93
N THR A 47 -5.98 -7.95 -25.69
CA THR A 47 -6.14 -7.05 -24.53
C THR A 47 -5.00 -6.02 -24.55
N LEU A 48 -5.35 -4.73 -24.63
CA LEU A 48 -4.37 -3.65 -24.57
C LEU A 48 -4.15 -3.23 -23.12
N LYS A 49 -2.87 -3.13 -22.72
CA LYS A 49 -2.47 -2.61 -21.42
C LYS A 49 -2.39 -1.09 -21.55
N LEU A 50 -3.16 -0.37 -20.74
CA LEU A 50 -3.17 1.10 -20.79
C LEU A 50 -2.17 1.68 -19.79
N LYS A 51 -2.21 1.21 -18.53
CA LYS A 51 -1.30 1.56 -17.42
C LYS A 51 -1.57 0.65 -16.21
N LYS A 52 -0.84 0.83 -15.09
CA LYS A 52 -0.91 -0.03 -13.88
C LYS A 52 -2.34 -0.46 -13.52
N GLY A 53 -2.62 -1.76 -13.63
CA GLY A 53 -3.90 -2.36 -13.27
C GLY A 53 -5.07 -2.04 -14.20
N PHE A 54 -4.88 -1.35 -15.33
CA PHE A 54 -5.95 -0.95 -16.27
C PHE A 54 -5.75 -1.54 -17.66
N LYS A 55 -6.81 -2.12 -18.19
CA LYS A 55 -6.84 -2.93 -19.42
C LYS A 55 -7.99 -2.48 -20.31
N GLU A 56 -7.80 -2.59 -21.62
CA GLU A 56 -8.84 -2.45 -22.63
C GLU A 56 -9.10 -3.84 -23.24
N LEU A 57 -10.32 -4.36 -23.02
CA LEU A 57 -10.81 -5.55 -23.69
C LEU A 57 -11.47 -5.14 -25.00
N ASN A 58 -10.96 -5.69 -26.10
CA ASN A 58 -11.48 -5.50 -27.45
C ASN A 58 -12.36 -6.70 -27.82
N ILE A 59 -13.65 -6.48 -28.08
CA ILE A 59 -14.60 -7.54 -28.42
C ILE A 59 -15.35 -7.14 -29.69
N GLY A 60 -15.10 -7.85 -30.79
CA GLY A 60 -15.85 -7.68 -32.04
C GLY A 60 -17.07 -8.59 -32.07
N LEU A 61 -18.27 -8.04 -32.21
CA LEU A 61 -19.54 -8.76 -32.35
C LEU A 61 -19.98 -8.81 -33.81
N SER A 62 -20.59 -9.92 -34.25
CA SER A 62 -21.16 -10.04 -35.60
C SER A 62 -22.38 -10.97 -35.68
N ASN A 63 -23.20 -10.79 -36.73
CA ASN A 63 -24.36 -11.64 -37.02
C ASN A 63 -24.38 -12.16 -38.47
N ALA A 64 -25.29 -13.09 -38.75
CA ALA A 64 -25.44 -13.73 -40.05
C ALA A 64 -25.86 -12.76 -41.18
N GLN A 65 -26.42 -11.60 -40.82
CA GLN A 65 -26.82 -10.54 -41.75
C GLN A 65 -25.64 -9.65 -42.17
N GLY A 66 -24.45 -9.89 -41.62
CA GLY A 66 -23.24 -9.14 -41.94
C GLY A 66 -23.07 -7.86 -41.12
N GLU A 67 -23.91 -7.63 -40.10
CA GLU A 67 -23.74 -6.50 -39.19
C GLU A 67 -22.61 -6.80 -38.19
N LYS A 68 -21.79 -5.78 -37.89
CA LYS A 68 -20.69 -5.88 -36.93
C LYS A 68 -20.65 -4.70 -35.98
N MET A 69 -20.15 -4.94 -34.77
CA MET A 69 -19.93 -3.92 -33.75
C MET A 69 -18.70 -4.21 -32.92
N ASP A 70 -17.82 -3.23 -32.79
CA ASP A 70 -16.68 -3.30 -31.89
C ASP A 70 -17.07 -2.75 -30.53
N LEU A 71 -16.77 -3.52 -29.49
CA LEU A 71 -16.96 -3.19 -28.09
C LEU A 71 -15.59 -3.02 -27.45
N LYS A 72 -15.31 -1.84 -26.92
CA LYS A 72 -14.14 -1.57 -26.09
C LYS A 72 -14.56 -1.39 -24.65
N VAL A 73 -14.12 -2.29 -23.79
CA VAL A 73 -14.44 -2.27 -22.36
C VAL A 73 -13.17 -2.02 -21.57
N TYR A 74 -13.19 -0.98 -20.74
CA TYR A 74 -12.04 -0.59 -19.92
C TYR A 74 -12.23 -1.09 -18.49
N LEU A 75 -11.33 -1.96 -18.01
CA LEU A 75 -11.45 -2.61 -16.72
C LEU A 75 -10.12 -2.99 -16.08
N ARG A 76 -10.17 -3.48 -14.84
CA ARG A 76 -8.99 -3.99 -14.13
C ARG A 76 -8.73 -5.48 -14.37
N ASP A 77 -9.77 -6.24 -14.64
CA ASP A 77 -9.68 -7.69 -14.86
C ASP A 77 -9.25 -8.05 -16.29
N TRP A 78 -8.71 -9.27 -16.44
CA TRP A 78 -8.35 -9.84 -17.74
C TRP A 78 -9.55 -10.41 -18.52
N VAL A 79 -10.72 -10.46 -17.89
CA VAL A 79 -11.95 -11.00 -18.46
C VAL A 79 -13.12 -10.06 -18.19
N LEU A 80 -14.07 -10.02 -19.12
CA LEU A 80 -15.29 -9.22 -18.94
C LEU A 80 -16.07 -9.75 -17.73
N GLN A 81 -16.43 -8.86 -16.80
CA GLN A 81 -17.14 -9.21 -15.57
C GLN A 81 -18.67 -9.09 -15.73
N PRO A 82 -19.48 -9.82 -14.96
CA PRO A 82 -20.92 -9.54 -14.88
C PRO A 82 -21.16 -8.19 -14.21
N GLY A 83 -22.10 -7.39 -14.71
CA GLY A 83 -22.41 -6.07 -14.18
C GLY A 83 -23.00 -5.10 -15.19
N ALA A 84 -23.31 -3.89 -14.72
CA ALA A 84 -23.77 -2.79 -15.55
C ALA A 84 -22.61 -1.86 -15.93
N TYR A 85 -22.57 -1.44 -17.18
CA TYR A 85 -21.54 -0.63 -17.81
C TYR A 85 -22.18 0.60 -18.44
N THR A 86 -21.52 1.75 -18.36
CA THR A 86 -21.99 3.00 -18.96
C THR A 86 -21.04 3.50 -20.03
N VAL A 87 -21.60 4.20 -21.02
CA VAL A 87 -20.81 4.88 -22.05
C VAL A 87 -20.05 6.05 -21.44
N ALA A 88 -18.79 6.27 -21.82
CA ALA A 88 -18.13 7.54 -21.56
C ALA A 88 -17.38 8.04 -22.80
N GLU A 89 -17.42 9.36 -23.01
CA GLU A 89 -16.79 10.03 -24.14
C GLU A 89 -15.27 10.21 -23.97
N SER A 90 -14.78 10.19 -22.73
CA SER A 90 -13.37 10.28 -22.35
C SER A 90 -13.13 9.55 -21.04
N ILE A 91 -11.92 9.03 -20.84
CA ILE A 91 -11.59 8.18 -19.68
C ILE A 91 -10.60 8.90 -18.79
N THR A 92 -10.99 9.19 -17.54
CA THR A 92 -10.09 9.70 -16.51
C THR A 92 -9.76 8.64 -15.46
N GLU A 93 -8.75 8.88 -14.63
CA GLU A 93 -8.41 7.98 -13.52
C GLU A 93 -9.54 7.78 -12.52
N MET A 94 -10.33 8.83 -12.26
CA MET A 94 -11.49 8.74 -11.37
C MET A 94 -12.61 7.85 -11.94
N ASP A 95 -12.79 7.85 -13.26
CA ASP A 95 -13.80 7.01 -13.94
C ASP A 95 -13.45 5.53 -13.81
N LEU A 96 -12.16 5.21 -13.82
CA LEU A 96 -11.65 3.86 -13.67
C LEU A 96 -11.56 3.37 -12.21
N VAL A 97 -11.66 4.28 -11.22
CA VAL A 97 -11.74 3.97 -9.79
C VAL A 97 -13.15 3.52 -9.38
N LYS A 98 -14.19 3.83 -10.18
CA LYS A 98 -15.60 3.52 -9.88
C LYS A 98 -16.22 2.42 -10.77
N ASN A 99 -15.37 1.62 -11.43
CA ASN A 99 -15.70 0.51 -12.33
C ASN A 99 -16.35 0.89 -13.68
N PHE A 100 -15.52 0.66 -14.71
CA PHE A 100 -15.82 0.38 -16.11
C PHE A 100 -16.43 1.47 -16.99
N THR A 101 -15.79 1.64 -18.15
CA THR A 101 -16.26 2.49 -19.24
C THR A 101 -16.35 1.67 -20.52
N PHE A 102 -17.36 1.96 -21.34
CA PHE A 102 -17.62 1.25 -22.60
C PHE A 102 -17.64 2.22 -23.79
N ILE A 103 -16.98 1.87 -24.89
CA ILE A 103 -17.06 2.57 -26.18
C ILE A 103 -17.43 1.54 -27.24
N GLY A 104 -18.57 1.74 -27.91
CA GLY A 104 -19.08 0.86 -28.95
C GLY A 104 -19.31 1.59 -30.26
N SER A 105 -18.94 0.98 -31.39
CA SER A 105 -19.23 1.49 -32.73
C SER A 105 -19.43 0.37 -33.74
N THR A 106 -20.24 0.61 -34.78
CA THR A 106 -20.29 -0.28 -35.94
C THR A 106 -19.07 -0.11 -36.85
N GLU A 107 -18.78 -1.09 -37.72
CA GLU A 107 -17.58 -1.15 -38.59
C GLU A 107 -17.36 0.11 -39.46
N ASN A 108 -18.41 0.91 -39.72
CA ASN A 108 -18.34 2.16 -40.48
C ASN A 108 -18.65 3.43 -39.64
N ASN A 109 -18.68 3.34 -38.30
CA ASN A 109 -19.13 4.39 -37.38
C ASN A 109 -20.55 4.92 -37.69
N GLU A 110 -21.40 4.09 -38.32
CA GLU A 110 -22.79 4.44 -38.62
C GLU A 110 -23.61 4.58 -37.33
N TYR A 111 -23.31 3.75 -36.32
CA TYR A 111 -23.85 3.85 -34.98
C TYR A 111 -22.69 3.96 -33.99
N VAL A 112 -22.63 5.06 -33.24
CA VAL A 112 -21.61 5.31 -32.22
C VAL A 112 -22.32 5.60 -30.89
N CYS A 113 -21.98 4.85 -29.84
CA CYS A 113 -22.58 5.06 -28.52
C CYS A 113 -22.22 6.45 -27.98
N SER A 114 -23.22 7.31 -27.73
CA SER A 114 -23.03 8.58 -27.02
C SER A 114 -23.40 8.49 -25.54
N GLU A 115 -24.51 7.83 -25.23
CA GLU A 115 -25.02 7.58 -23.88
C GLU A 115 -25.74 6.23 -23.85
N GLY A 116 -26.00 5.72 -22.65
CA GLY A 116 -26.71 4.48 -22.43
C GLY A 116 -25.99 3.53 -21.49
N SER A 117 -26.52 2.32 -21.39
CA SER A 117 -25.98 1.29 -20.49
C SER A 117 -26.00 -0.07 -21.14
N LEU A 118 -25.06 -0.90 -20.71
CA LEU A 118 -24.86 -2.28 -21.13
C LEU A 118 -24.81 -3.15 -19.89
N ASN A 119 -25.57 -4.23 -19.90
CA ASN A 119 -25.63 -5.19 -18.81
C ASN A 119 -25.02 -6.52 -19.28
N VAL A 120 -24.08 -7.03 -18.51
CA VAL A 120 -23.43 -8.32 -18.73
C VAL A 120 -23.88 -9.29 -17.65
N VAL A 121 -24.39 -10.44 -18.08
CA VAL A 121 -24.73 -11.56 -17.20
C VAL A 121 -24.00 -12.79 -17.69
N ILE A 122 -23.42 -13.57 -16.79
CA ILE A 122 -22.77 -14.84 -17.10
C ILE A 122 -23.64 -15.97 -16.55
N GLU A 123 -24.16 -16.82 -17.42
CA GLU A 123 -24.98 -17.98 -17.06
C GLU A 123 -24.45 -19.22 -17.77
N ASN A 124 -24.13 -20.28 -17.01
CA ASN A 124 -23.63 -21.55 -17.55
C ASN A 124 -22.42 -21.39 -18.50
N GLY A 125 -21.53 -20.44 -18.20
CA GLY A 125 -20.34 -20.14 -18.99
C GLY A 125 -20.61 -19.38 -20.31
N LEU A 126 -21.83 -18.89 -20.52
CA LEU A 126 -22.19 -18.03 -21.65
C LEU A 126 -22.38 -16.59 -21.18
N TYR A 127 -21.79 -15.66 -21.91
CA TYR A 127 -21.98 -14.24 -21.76
C TYR A 127 -23.28 -13.83 -22.43
N LYS A 128 -24.14 -13.14 -21.68
CA LYS A 128 -25.32 -12.41 -22.17
C LYS A 128 -25.04 -10.92 -22.03
N ILE A 129 -24.92 -10.23 -23.16
CA ILE A 129 -24.68 -8.80 -23.21
C ILE A 129 -25.94 -8.15 -23.76
N ASN A 130 -26.53 -7.23 -23.01
CA ASN A 130 -27.72 -6.49 -23.42
C ASN A 130 -27.52 -5.00 -23.15
N GLY A 131 -27.62 -4.15 -24.16
CA GLY A 131 -27.44 -2.72 -24.01
C GLY A 131 -28.46 -1.92 -24.81
N ILE A 132 -28.78 -0.73 -24.30
CA ILE A 132 -29.59 0.27 -25.00
C ILE A 132 -28.78 1.56 -25.04
N PHE A 133 -28.62 2.11 -26.23
CA PHE A 133 -27.75 3.23 -26.48
C PHE A 133 -28.42 4.27 -27.37
N THR A 134 -28.00 5.51 -27.17
CA THR A 134 -28.30 6.62 -28.06
C THR A 134 -27.18 6.75 -29.09
N ASP A 135 -27.56 7.03 -30.34
CA ASP A 135 -26.60 7.19 -31.44
C ASP A 135 -26.09 8.63 -31.56
N ARG A 136 -24.77 8.77 -31.46
CA ARG A 136 -24.04 10.04 -31.60
C ARG A 136 -24.15 10.61 -33.00
N ALA A 137 -24.19 9.77 -34.04
CA ALA A 137 -24.16 10.21 -35.43
C ALA A 137 -25.43 10.95 -35.85
N ASN A 138 -26.54 10.76 -35.12
CA ASN A 138 -27.84 11.36 -35.39
C ASN A 138 -28.28 12.36 -34.31
N GLU A 139 -27.34 13.07 -33.67
CA GLU A 139 -27.61 14.07 -32.61
C GLU A 139 -28.48 13.52 -31.45
N GLY A 140 -28.42 12.20 -31.20
CA GLY A 140 -29.22 11.52 -30.20
C GLY A 140 -30.71 11.35 -30.52
N ALA A 141 -31.12 11.57 -31.77
CA ALA A 141 -32.49 11.35 -32.22
C ALA A 141 -32.85 9.85 -32.40
N HIS A 142 -31.84 8.98 -32.54
CA HIS A 142 -32.02 7.54 -32.74
C HIS A 142 -31.45 6.72 -31.58
N GLN A 143 -32.11 5.62 -31.27
CA GLN A 143 -31.64 4.64 -30.29
C GLN A 143 -31.32 3.32 -30.98
N PHE A 144 -30.45 2.53 -30.37
CA PHE A 144 -30.21 1.16 -30.79
C PHE A 144 -30.03 0.23 -29.59
N VAL A 145 -30.41 -1.03 -29.82
CA VAL A 145 -30.31 -2.11 -28.83
C VAL A 145 -29.27 -3.10 -29.32
N VAL A 146 -28.38 -3.50 -28.42
CA VAL A 146 -27.35 -4.52 -28.66
C VAL A 146 -27.69 -5.73 -27.80
N ASN A 147 -27.88 -6.89 -28.44
CA ASN A 147 -28.03 -8.16 -27.76
C ASN A 147 -26.98 -9.13 -28.28
N TYR A 148 -26.31 -9.83 -27.36
CA TYR A 148 -25.41 -10.93 -27.69
C TYR A 148 -25.56 -12.04 -26.64
N LYS A 149 -25.50 -13.29 -27.11
CA LYS A 149 -25.41 -14.45 -26.24
C LYS A 149 -24.44 -15.47 -26.83
N GLY A 150 -23.31 -15.68 -26.17
CA GLY A 150 -22.31 -16.65 -26.63
C GLY A 150 -21.11 -16.76 -25.70
N LYS A 151 -20.07 -17.45 -26.15
CA LYS A 151 -18.81 -17.58 -25.41
C LYS A 151 -17.87 -16.43 -25.76
N LEU A 152 -17.17 -15.93 -24.74
CA LEU A 152 -16.02 -15.04 -24.91
C LEU A 152 -14.80 -15.76 -24.33
N GLU A 153 -13.76 -15.91 -25.14
CA GLU A 153 -12.52 -16.58 -24.75
C GLU A 153 -11.43 -15.51 -24.55
N PHE A 154 -11.10 -15.25 -23.29
CA PHE A 154 -10.04 -14.32 -22.92
C PHE A 154 -8.75 -15.09 -22.64
N ILE A 155 -7.62 -14.59 -23.15
CA ILE A 155 -6.30 -15.10 -22.80
C ILE A 155 -5.88 -14.45 -21.48
N VAL A 156 -5.92 -15.21 -20.39
CA VAL A 156 -5.50 -14.74 -19.05
C VAL A 156 -3.98 -14.90 -18.93
N GLY A 157 -3.30 -13.81 -18.55
CA GLY A 157 -1.86 -13.58 -18.77
C GLY A 157 -0.86 -14.62 -18.24
N GLU A 158 -0.03 -15.12 -19.15
CA GLU A 158 1.22 -15.82 -18.84
C GLU A 158 2.43 -14.86 -18.70
N ASP A 159 2.34 -13.60 -19.13
CA ASP A 159 3.53 -12.75 -19.38
C ASP A 159 3.75 -11.51 -18.48
N ASP A 160 2.88 -11.20 -17.50
CA ASP A 160 3.03 -9.99 -16.67
C ASP A 160 2.92 -10.28 -15.16
N PRO A 161 4.04 -10.53 -14.48
CA PRO A 161 4.03 -10.67 -13.03
C PRO A 161 3.82 -9.29 -12.39
N GLU A 162 2.64 -9.08 -11.82
CA GLU A 162 2.34 -7.94 -10.95
C GLU A 162 2.58 -8.36 -9.49
N PRO A 163 3.00 -7.43 -8.61
CA PRO A 163 3.11 -7.71 -7.18
C PRO A 163 1.82 -8.31 -6.62
N SER A 164 1.92 -9.46 -5.96
CA SER A 164 0.77 -10.13 -5.34
C SER A 164 0.25 -9.42 -4.08
N GLY A 165 0.88 -8.31 -3.70
CA GLY A 165 0.66 -7.60 -2.44
C GLY A 165 1.51 -8.13 -1.29
N TYR A 166 2.04 -9.35 -1.40
CA TYR A 166 3.03 -9.85 -0.45
C TYR A 166 4.33 -9.05 -0.59
N LYS A 167 4.98 -8.78 0.55
CA LYS A 167 6.26 -8.07 0.59
C LYS A 167 7.31 -8.94 1.24
N VAL A 168 8.52 -8.88 0.71
CA VAL A 168 9.66 -9.60 1.22
C VAL A 168 10.76 -8.61 1.55
N THR A 169 11.32 -8.74 2.73
CA THR A 169 12.56 -8.04 3.12
C THR A 169 13.63 -9.08 3.38
N MET A 170 14.88 -8.73 3.11
CA MET A 170 15.99 -9.65 3.24
C MET A 170 17.06 -9.00 4.09
N SER A 171 17.52 -9.73 5.11
CA SER A 171 18.71 -9.36 5.88
C SER A 171 19.80 -10.39 5.68
N LYS A 172 21.06 -9.94 5.74
CA LYS A 172 22.25 -10.78 5.57
C LYS A 172 23.03 -10.80 6.89
N GLN A 173 23.38 -12.00 7.35
CA GLN A 173 24.24 -12.21 8.53
C GLN A 173 25.32 -13.24 8.19
N GLN A 174 26.40 -13.27 8.98
CA GLN A 174 27.38 -14.36 8.89
C GLN A 174 26.70 -15.69 9.26
N ALA A 175 26.86 -16.72 8.42
CA ALA A 175 26.30 -18.03 8.74
C ALA A 175 27.04 -18.63 9.94
N THR A 176 26.29 -19.25 10.85
CA THR A 176 26.84 -19.94 12.02
C THR A 176 26.17 -21.30 12.17
N ILE A 177 26.89 -22.28 12.71
CA ILE A 177 26.32 -23.52 13.23
C ILE A 177 26.42 -23.54 14.74
N GLN A 178 25.54 -24.28 15.40
CA GLN A 178 25.62 -24.45 16.83
C GLN A 178 26.63 -25.55 17.19
N ASP A 179 27.56 -25.23 18.10
CA ASP A 179 28.45 -26.24 18.69
C ASP A 179 27.61 -27.25 19.49
N PRO A 180 27.71 -28.56 19.20
CA PRO A 180 26.84 -29.58 19.81
C PRO A 180 27.15 -29.85 21.29
N VAL A 181 28.25 -29.31 21.83
CA VAL A 181 28.68 -29.51 23.22
C VAL A 181 28.51 -28.23 24.04
N THR A 182 28.94 -27.09 23.50
CA THR A 182 28.95 -25.80 24.20
C THR A 182 27.75 -24.91 23.88
N TYR A 183 26.96 -25.28 22.86
CA TYR A 183 25.83 -24.51 22.33
C TYR A 183 26.19 -23.09 21.84
N GLN A 184 27.48 -22.80 21.71
CA GLN A 184 27.96 -21.52 21.18
C GLN A 184 27.91 -21.51 19.64
N PRO A 185 27.67 -20.35 19.01
CA PRO A 185 27.69 -20.22 17.57
C PRO A 185 29.12 -20.30 17.03
N ILE A 186 29.34 -21.17 16.05
CA ILE A 186 30.59 -21.29 15.30
C ILE A 186 30.39 -20.63 13.93
N PRO A 187 31.13 -19.57 13.58
CA PRO A 187 31.02 -18.92 12.28
C PRO A 187 31.52 -19.83 11.16
N LEU A 188 30.81 -19.81 10.03
CA LEU A 188 31.19 -20.51 8.80
C LEU A 188 31.85 -19.51 7.83
N PRO A 189 33.17 -19.58 7.60
CA PRO A 189 33.84 -18.66 6.69
C PRO A 189 33.31 -18.78 5.25
N GLY A 190 33.03 -17.63 4.62
CA GLY A 190 32.58 -17.57 3.23
C GLY A 190 31.10 -17.90 3.00
N LEU A 191 30.33 -18.12 4.07
CA LEU A 191 28.89 -18.36 4.02
C LEU A 191 28.13 -17.28 4.78
N SER A 192 26.99 -16.91 4.23
CA SER A 192 26.05 -15.97 4.81
C SER A 192 24.67 -16.60 4.95
N LYS A 193 23.97 -16.22 6.03
CA LYS A 193 22.56 -16.51 6.24
C LYS A 193 21.75 -15.33 5.69
N TYR A 194 20.89 -15.62 4.73
CA TYR A 194 19.96 -14.71 4.09
C TYR A 194 18.57 -14.98 4.66
N THR A 195 18.12 -14.10 5.55
CA THR A 195 16.81 -14.21 6.20
C THR A 195 15.80 -13.36 5.43
N PHE A 196 14.87 -14.04 4.76
CA PHE A 196 13.72 -13.42 4.10
C PHE A 196 12.55 -13.39 5.08
N LYS A 197 12.04 -12.20 5.39
CA LYS A 197 10.78 -12.03 6.12
C LYS A 197 9.68 -11.65 5.16
N ILE A 198 8.54 -12.32 5.27
CA ILE A 198 7.43 -12.22 4.33
C ILE A 198 6.21 -11.70 5.05
N THR A 199 5.58 -10.65 4.51
CA THR A 199 4.28 -10.15 4.98
C THR A 199 3.21 -10.31 3.90
N ASP A 200 1.98 -10.59 4.32
CA ASP A 200 0.82 -10.62 3.44
C ASP A 200 0.38 -9.19 3.01
N PRO A 201 -0.58 -9.07 2.08
CA PRO A 201 -1.08 -7.77 1.60
C PRO A 201 -1.67 -6.87 2.69
N ASP A 202 -2.14 -7.44 3.80
CA ASP A 202 -2.69 -6.71 4.95
C ASP A 202 -1.61 -6.31 5.96
N GLY A 203 -0.35 -6.71 5.70
CA GLY A 203 0.81 -6.43 6.53
C GLY A 203 1.02 -7.41 7.68
N ASN A 204 0.27 -8.52 7.71
CA ASN A 204 0.49 -9.58 8.71
C ASN A 204 1.69 -10.45 8.32
N ASP A 205 2.28 -11.09 9.31
CA ASP A 205 3.33 -12.09 9.12
C ASP A 205 2.83 -13.27 8.28
N ALA A 206 3.52 -13.57 7.18
CA ALA A 206 3.17 -14.65 6.24
C ALA A 206 4.22 -15.77 6.20
N GLY A 207 5.43 -15.50 6.68
CA GLY A 207 6.50 -16.49 6.70
C GLY A 207 7.87 -15.88 6.94
N ALA A 208 8.81 -16.74 7.27
CA ALA A 208 10.22 -16.41 7.30
C ALA A 208 11.03 -17.57 6.75
N ILE A 209 12.10 -17.26 6.02
CA ILE A 209 12.95 -18.23 5.35
C ILE A 209 14.41 -17.88 5.63
N ASP A 210 15.18 -18.89 6.02
CA ASP A 210 16.58 -18.74 6.41
C ASP A 210 17.48 -19.53 5.47
N ALA A 211 17.90 -18.92 4.36
CA ALA A 211 18.73 -19.55 3.34
C ALA A 211 20.23 -19.35 3.59
N ILE A 212 21.03 -20.39 3.42
CA ILE A 212 22.50 -20.33 3.50
C ILE A 212 23.08 -20.37 2.09
N ASN A 213 23.88 -19.37 1.75
CA ASN A 213 24.61 -19.32 0.49
C ASN A 213 25.98 -18.64 0.64
N ALA A 214 26.76 -18.59 -0.43
CA ALA A 214 28.03 -17.88 -0.48
C ALA A 214 27.84 -16.40 -0.11
N THR A 215 28.83 -15.83 0.59
CA THR A 215 28.85 -14.41 0.92
C THR A 215 29.03 -13.54 -0.33
N ASP A 216 28.43 -12.34 -0.31
CA ASP A 216 28.57 -11.28 -1.33
C ASP A 216 28.13 -11.66 -2.75
N VAL A 217 27.16 -12.57 -2.85
CA VAL A 217 26.43 -12.80 -4.11
C VAL A 217 25.35 -11.75 -4.35
N ASP A 218 25.06 -11.50 -5.62
CA ASP A 218 23.87 -10.76 -6.04
C ASP A 218 22.60 -11.46 -5.52
N ILE A 219 21.56 -10.70 -5.17
CA ILE A 219 20.35 -11.29 -4.59
C ILE A 219 19.66 -12.26 -5.57
N THR A 220 19.69 -11.98 -6.87
CA THR A 220 19.12 -12.85 -7.90
C THR A 220 19.90 -14.15 -8.05
N ALA A 221 21.19 -14.16 -7.68
CA ALA A 221 22.01 -15.37 -7.65
C ALA A 221 21.64 -16.33 -6.50
N LEU A 222 20.74 -15.90 -5.60
CA LEU A 222 20.11 -16.80 -4.62
C LEU A 222 19.01 -17.67 -5.25
N ALA A 223 18.62 -17.43 -6.51
CA ALA A 223 17.67 -18.27 -7.23
C ALA A 223 18.16 -19.73 -7.30
N GLY A 224 17.29 -20.65 -6.93
CA GLY A 224 17.59 -22.08 -6.93
C GLY A 224 16.81 -22.85 -5.86
N THR A 225 17.07 -24.14 -5.78
CA THR A 225 16.42 -25.05 -4.84
C THR A 225 17.31 -25.29 -3.63
N TYR A 226 16.78 -25.05 -2.44
CA TYR A 226 17.46 -25.22 -1.17
C TYR A 226 16.93 -26.44 -0.44
N LYS A 227 17.85 -27.23 0.12
CA LYS A 227 17.49 -28.35 1.00
C LYS A 227 17.33 -27.87 2.44
N ILE A 228 16.18 -28.14 3.04
CA ILE A 228 15.85 -27.75 4.41
C ILE A 228 16.40 -28.80 5.38
N GLN A 229 17.21 -28.36 6.35
CA GLN A 229 17.75 -29.22 7.42
C GLN A 229 18.15 -28.40 8.65
N GLY A 230 18.29 -29.06 9.79
CA GLY A 230 18.92 -28.45 10.97
C GLY A 230 20.43 -28.31 10.81
N ASN A 231 20.99 -27.24 11.38
CA ASN A 231 22.41 -26.87 11.30
C ASN A 231 22.95 -26.83 9.86
N PRO A 232 22.43 -25.93 9.00
CA PRO A 232 22.89 -25.81 7.62
C PRO A 232 24.33 -25.27 7.56
N ASP A 233 25.26 -26.09 7.06
CA ASP A 233 26.72 -25.85 7.12
C ASP A 233 27.37 -25.52 5.76
N LYS A 234 26.59 -25.44 4.69
CA LYS A 234 27.03 -25.18 3.31
C LYS A 234 25.99 -24.40 2.52
N ALA A 235 26.42 -23.81 1.41
CA ALA A 235 25.54 -23.14 0.47
C ALA A 235 24.44 -24.08 -0.06
N TRP A 236 23.31 -23.50 -0.45
CA TRP A 236 22.10 -24.21 -0.94
C TRP A 236 21.38 -25.03 0.13
N LEU A 237 21.64 -24.73 1.40
CA LEU A 237 20.87 -25.26 2.52
C LEU A 237 19.98 -24.18 3.13
N MET A 238 18.92 -24.62 3.77
CA MET A 238 17.97 -23.76 4.47
C MET A 238 17.78 -24.26 5.88
N ASP A 239 17.78 -23.32 6.83
CA ASP A 239 17.59 -23.62 8.25
C ASP A 239 16.18 -24.17 8.46
N ASN A 240 16.06 -25.24 9.24
CA ASN A 240 14.76 -25.82 9.51
C ASN A 240 14.01 -25.06 10.60
N GLY A 241 12.69 -25.12 10.52
CA GLY A 241 11.81 -24.73 11.59
C GLY A 241 11.90 -25.67 12.79
N TRP A 242 11.82 -25.11 13.99
CA TRP A 242 11.86 -25.84 15.26
C TRP A 242 10.89 -25.23 16.27
N THR A 243 10.47 -26.06 17.23
CA THR A 243 9.60 -25.65 18.35
C THR A 243 10.07 -26.30 19.65
N VAL A 244 9.85 -25.59 20.75
CA VAL A 244 10.01 -26.09 22.13
C VAL A 244 8.69 -25.78 22.85
N PRO A 245 7.66 -26.65 22.68
CA PRO A 245 6.29 -26.36 23.12
C PRO A 245 6.19 -26.06 24.61
N ASP A 246 6.95 -26.78 25.44
CA ASP A 246 6.99 -26.61 26.90
C ASP A 246 7.42 -25.19 27.33
N TRP A 247 8.11 -24.46 26.45
CA TRP A 247 8.64 -23.11 26.69
C TRP A 247 7.96 -22.07 25.80
N GLY A 248 7.00 -22.48 24.97
CA GLY A 248 6.33 -21.60 23.99
C GLY A 248 7.29 -21.01 22.96
N MET A 249 8.47 -21.61 22.75
CA MET A 249 9.48 -21.09 21.84
C MET A 249 9.39 -21.78 20.47
N ALA A 250 9.67 -21.02 19.41
CA ALA A 250 9.78 -21.55 18.06
C ALA A 250 10.62 -20.61 17.19
N GLY A 251 11.17 -21.13 16.11
CA GLY A 251 12.00 -20.34 15.19
C GLY A 251 12.37 -21.10 13.92
N GLY A 252 13.24 -20.50 13.11
CA GLY A 252 13.69 -21.03 11.82
C GLY A 252 12.69 -20.75 10.68
N THR A 253 12.76 -21.56 9.62
CA THR A 253 11.90 -21.39 8.44
C THR A 253 10.45 -21.78 8.75
N TYR A 254 9.49 -20.91 8.43
CA TYR A 254 8.06 -21.18 8.56
C TYR A 254 7.22 -20.47 7.52
N PHE A 255 6.00 -20.96 7.32
CA PHE A 255 4.92 -20.28 6.60
C PHE A 255 3.69 -20.17 7.48
N VAL A 256 2.87 -19.16 7.23
CA VAL A 256 1.58 -19.00 7.91
C VAL A 256 0.48 -19.63 7.05
N ALA A 257 -0.25 -20.57 7.63
CA ALA A 257 -1.37 -21.23 6.97
C ALA A 257 -2.59 -20.29 6.89
N PRO A 258 -3.58 -20.58 6.02
CA PRO A 258 -4.79 -19.75 5.89
C PRO A 258 -5.61 -19.59 7.18
N ASP A 259 -5.42 -20.48 8.16
CA ASP A 259 -6.04 -20.37 9.49
C ASP A 259 -5.24 -19.49 10.47
N GLY A 260 -4.19 -18.81 9.98
CA GLY A 260 -3.32 -17.91 10.73
C GLY A 260 -2.23 -18.60 11.54
N LYS A 261 -2.10 -19.94 11.48
CA LYS A 261 -1.10 -20.66 12.28
C LYS A 261 0.24 -20.77 11.56
N LYS A 262 1.32 -20.54 12.32
CA LYS A 262 2.69 -20.77 11.87
C LYS A 262 2.98 -22.28 11.78
N GLN A 263 3.44 -22.70 10.62
CA GLN A 263 3.90 -24.04 10.30
C GLN A 263 5.42 -24.01 10.11
N TYR A 264 6.18 -24.48 11.11
CA TYR A 264 7.64 -24.46 11.11
C TYR A 264 8.17 -25.64 10.30
N ILE A 265 8.81 -25.37 9.16
CA ILE A 265 9.15 -26.38 8.16
C ILE A 265 10.38 -27.18 8.59
N THR A 266 10.22 -28.47 8.86
CA THR A 266 11.27 -29.29 9.47
C THR A 266 12.21 -29.96 8.47
N GLY A 267 11.87 -29.97 7.18
CA GLY A 267 12.64 -30.58 6.11
C GLY A 267 12.00 -30.42 4.73
N GLY A 268 12.59 -31.06 3.72
CA GLY A 268 12.15 -30.98 2.32
C GLY A 268 13.02 -30.03 1.49
N GLU A 269 12.47 -29.54 0.38
CA GLU A 269 13.15 -28.64 -0.55
C GLU A 269 12.27 -27.45 -0.89
N LEU A 270 12.85 -26.24 -0.86
CA LEU A 270 12.18 -25.00 -1.21
C LEU A 270 12.94 -24.29 -2.32
N ALA A 271 12.25 -23.97 -3.40
CA ALA A 271 12.76 -23.16 -4.49
C ALA A 271 12.56 -21.67 -4.20
N ILE A 272 13.58 -20.88 -4.52
CA ILE A 272 13.55 -19.43 -4.60
C ILE A 272 13.72 -19.05 -6.07
N GLU A 273 12.85 -18.20 -6.58
CA GLU A 273 12.96 -17.67 -7.95
C GLU A 273 12.80 -16.15 -7.92
N PHE A 274 13.51 -15.46 -8.81
CA PHE A 274 13.37 -14.03 -9.01
C PHE A 274 12.82 -13.77 -10.42
N VAL A 275 11.90 -12.82 -10.52
CA VAL A 275 11.28 -12.41 -11.77
C VAL A 275 11.22 -10.89 -11.79
N ASP A 276 11.40 -10.27 -12.93
CA ASP A 276 11.24 -8.82 -13.07
C ASP A 276 9.75 -8.49 -13.19
N GLY A 277 9.29 -7.59 -12.33
CA GLY A 277 7.94 -7.05 -12.36
C GLY A 277 7.74 -6.09 -13.52
N ILE A 278 6.47 -5.83 -13.85
CA ILE A 278 6.10 -4.95 -14.96
C ILE A 278 6.66 -3.52 -14.86
N ASN A 279 7.00 -3.04 -13.65
CA ASN A 279 7.58 -1.72 -13.41
C ASN A 279 9.11 -1.78 -13.20
N GLY A 280 9.75 -2.92 -13.44
CA GLY A 280 11.18 -3.15 -13.19
C GLY A 280 11.53 -3.41 -11.72
N GLU A 281 10.53 -3.60 -10.86
CA GLU A 281 10.74 -4.08 -9.49
C GLU A 281 11.18 -5.54 -9.50
N GLN A 282 12.04 -5.95 -8.55
CA GLN A 282 12.37 -7.35 -8.40
C GLN A 282 11.25 -8.06 -7.63
N LEU A 283 10.64 -9.06 -8.25
CA LEU A 283 9.68 -9.96 -7.62
C LEU A 283 10.36 -11.27 -7.25
N ILE A 284 9.91 -11.87 -6.15
CA ILE A 284 10.43 -13.13 -5.63
C ILE A 284 9.29 -14.15 -5.46
N ASN A 285 9.58 -15.40 -5.81
CA ASN A 285 8.71 -16.55 -5.60
C ASN A 285 9.36 -17.53 -4.61
N PHE A 286 8.54 -18.15 -3.77
CA PHE A 286 8.90 -19.29 -2.95
C PHE A 286 7.97 -20.46 -3.27
N ALA A 287 8.55 -21.61 -3.60
CA ALA A 287 7.77 -22.79 -3.96
C ALA A 287 8.33 -24.06 -3.32
N GLY A 288 7.46 -24.88 -2.74
CA GLY A 288 7.78 -26.20 -2.22
C GLY A 288 6.54 -27.07 -2.13
N SER A 289 6.72 -28.39 -2.11
CA SER A 289 5.62 -29.35 -2.07
C SER A 289 5.86 -30.40 -0.99
N ALA A 290 4.78 -30.89 -0.37
CA ALA A 290 4.86 -31.94 0.65
C ALA A 290 5.89 -31.67 1.77
N LEU A 291 6.01 -30.42 2.22
CA LEU A 291 7.01 -30.05 3.21
C LEU A 291 6.56 -30.51 4.60
N PRO A 292 7.35 -31.35 5.31
CA PRO A 292 7.05 -31.67 6.70
C PRO A 292 7.19 -30.41 7.56
N PHE A 293 6.28 -30.25 8.52
CA PHE A 293 6.30 -29.14 9.46
C PHE A 293 5.95 -29.59 10.87
N ILE A 294 6.21 -28.71 11.83
CA ILE A 294 5.76 -28.83 13.22
C ILE A 294 5.03 -27.54 13.62
N ASN A 295 3.88 -27.66 14.26
CA ASN A 295 3.16 -26.53 14.83
C ASN A 295 3.79 -26.09 16.15
N ALA A 296 3.47 -24.88 16.62
CA ALA A 296 3.96 -24.35 17.89
C ALA A 296 3.65 -25.24 19.11
N ASP A 297 2.55 -26.02 19.05
CA ASP A 297 2.16 -26.99 20.08
C ASP A 297 2.91 -28.34 19.97
N GLY A 298 3.82 -28.48 19.01
CA GLY A 298 4.61 -29.69 18.77
C GLY A 298 3.94 -30.71 17.86
N THR A 299 2.72 -30.45 17.36
CA THR A 299 2.04 -31.40 16.46
C THR A 299 2.67 -31.39 15.07
N PRO A 300 3.07 -32.56 14.53
CA PRO A 300 3.66 -32.64 13.20
C PRO A 300 2.59 -32.61 12.10
N GLY A 301 2.97 -32.16 10.92
CA GLY A 301 2.12 -32.16 9.74
C GLY A 301 2.93 -32.17 8.44
N THR A 302 2.22 -32.09 7.31
CA THR A 302 2.83 -31.99 5.98
C THR A 302 2.00 -31.01 5.16
N THR A 303 2.66 -30.05 4.51
CA THR A 303 1.98 -29.09 3.64
C THR A 303 1.48 -29.79 2.38
N THR A 304 0.39 -29.30 1.76
CA THR A 304 -0.01 -29.79 0.43
C THR A 304 0.93 -29.20 -0.62
N ASN A 305 0.93 -27.87 -0.74
CA ASN A 305 1.87 -27.07 -1.52
C ASN A 305 2.09 -25.74 -0.78
N VAL A 306 3.32 -25.24 -0.80
CA VAL A 306 3.66 -23.86 -0.45
C VAL A 306 4.00 -23.17 -1.76
N SER A 307 3.24 -22.12 -2.11
CA SER A 307 3.48 -21.34 -3.32
C SER A 307 3.15 -19.89 -3.03
N LEU A 308 4.18 -19.09 -2.79
CA LEU A 308 4.10 -17.65 -2.69
C LEU A 308 4.72 -17.08 -3.96
N LYS A 309 3.93 -16.40 -4.78
CA LYS A 309 4.37 -15.87 -6.06
C LYS A 309 4.31 -14.36 -6.08
N PHE A 310 5.24 -13.76 -6.81
CA PHE A 310 5.29 -12.35 -7.13
C PHE A 310 5.29 -11.45 -5.89
N ALA A 311 5.98 -11.87 -4.83
CA ALA A 311 6.20 -10.97 -3.71
C ALA A 311 7.15 -9.85 -4.12
N GLU A 312 6.86 -8.63 -3.69
CA GLU A 312 7.73 -7.49 -3.92
C GLU A 312 8.96 -7.56 -3.01
N MET A 313 10.15 -7.66 -3.60
CA MET A 313 11.41 -7.62 -2.87
C MET A 313 11.75 -6.18 -2.52
N LEU A 314 11.69 -5.86 -1.23
CA LEU A 314 12.11 -4.56 -0.72
C LEU A 314 13.62 -4.56 -0.51
N THR A 315 14.32 -3.78 -1.32
CA THR A 315 15.78 -3.63 -1.21
C THR A 315 16.13 -2.90 0.08
N VAL A 316 16.84 -3.60 0.97
CA VAL A 316 17.53 -2.96 2.09
C VAL A 316 18.70 -2.17 1.51
N SER A 317 18.68 -0.86 1.69
CA SER A 317 19.68 0.07 1.16
C SER A 317 20.13 1.01 2.29
N GLY A 318 21.31 1.60 2.16
CA GLY A 318 21.89 2.45 3.21
C GLY A 318 22.63 1.68 4.31
N THR A 319 23.08 2.41 5.32
CA THR A 319 23.91 1.89 6.42
C THR A 319 23.23 2.12 7.76
N GLU A 320 23.09 1.07 8.56
CA GLU A 320 22.63 1.18 9.96
C GLU A 320 23.83 1.17 10.91
N LEU A 321 24.00 2.25 11.66
CA LEU A 321 24.94 2.38 12.75
C LEU A 321 24.18 2.19 14.07
N ARG A 322 24.35 1.02 14.67
CA ARG A 322 23.61 0.63 15.89
C ARG A 322 24.45 0.86 17.15
N ASP A 323 23.76 1.18 18.24
CA ASP A 323 24.33 1.30 19.59
C ASP A 323 25.53 2.25 19.69
N LEU A 324 25.49 3.33 18.91
CA LEU A 324 26.36 4.47 19.11
C LEU A 324 26.05 5.06 20.50
N LYS A 325 27.05 5.69 21.11
CA LYS A 325 26.93 6.19 22.48
C LYS A 325 27.31 7.65 22.56
N ILE A 326 26.53 8.38 23.35
CA ILE A 326 26.91 9.71 23.85
C ILE A 326 27.18 9.62 25.34
N ASN A 327 28.33 10.13 25.77
CA ASN A 327 28.63 10.33 27.18
C ASN A 327 27.93 11.63 27.63
N SER A 328 26.78 11.50 28.27
CA SER A 328 25.95 12.64 28.66
C SER A 328 26.42 13.25 29.97
N ALA A 329 26.73 14.56 29.96
CA ALA A 329 27.02 15.30 31.18
C ALA A 329 25.71 15.66 31.92
N VAL A 330 24.64 15.97 31.17
CA VAL A 330 23.29 16.24 31.72
C VAL A 330 22.74 15.04 32.51
N LEU A 331 22.92 13.82 32.01
CA LEU A 331 22.41 12.60 32.63
C LEU A 331 23.46 11.86 33.47
N GLY A 332 24.74 12.24 33.37
CA GLY A 332 25.84 11.60 34.08
C GLY A 332 26.07 10.14 33.68
N ARG A 333 25.75 9.78 32.44
CA ARG A 333 25.81 8.39 31.95
C ARG A 333 25.98 8.30 30.44
N GLU A 334 26.35 7.11 29.95
CA GLU A 334 26.23 6.79 28.52
C GLU A 334 24.76 6.60 28.14
N VAL A 335 24.37 7.17 27.00
CA VAL A 335 23.06 6.98 26.38
C VAL A 335 23.25 6.42 24.97
N PRO A 336 22.62 5.27 24.64
CA PRO A 336 22.71 4.72 23.31
C PRO A 336 21.75 5.40 22.33
N TYR A 337 22.15 5.46 21.06
CA TYR A 337 21.34 5.88 19.94
C TYR A 337 21.77 5.11 18.69
N SER A 338 20.88 5.03 17.70
CA SER A 338 21.17 4.40 16.41
C SER A 338 20.88 5.39 15.29
N VAL A 339 21.59 5.21 14.17
CA VAL A 339 21.47 6.07 12.99
C VAL A 339 21.34 5.21 11.76
N PHE A 340 20.40 5.55 10.89
CA PHE A 340 20.36 5.08 9.52
C PHE A 340 20.86 6.18 8.58
N LEU A 341 21.81 5.82 7.73
CA LEU A 341 22.37 6.65 6.69
C LEU A 341 21.84 6.18 5.34
N PRO A 342 21.39 7.09 4.46
CA PRO A 342 20.92 6.73 3.13
C PRO A 342 22.05 6.11 2.30
N ASP A 343 21.68 5.42 1.21
CA ASP A 343 22.66 4.79 0.33
C ASP A 343 23.62 5.83 -0.27
N GLY A 344 24.88 5.42 -0.45
CA GLY A 344 25.93 6.32 -0.94
C GLY A 344 26.36 7.44 0.01
N TYR A 345 25.93 7.44 1.28
CA TYR A 345 26.42 8.41 2.27
C TYR A 345 27.94 8.31 2.44
N ASP A 346 28.66 9.39 2.16
CA ASP A 346 30.13 9.48 2.24
C ASP A 346 30.63 10.62 3.14
N GLY A 347 29.71 11.35 3.79
CA GLY A 347 30.02 12.50 4.64
C GLY A 347 30.35 13.80 3.88
N THR A 348 30.14 13.85 2.56
CA THR A 348 30.34 15.08 1.77
C THR A 348 29.04 15.84 1.53
N LYS A 349 27.94 15.12 1.30
CA LYS A 349 26.59 15.68 1.11
C LYS A 349 25.89 15.88 2.46
N SER A 350 25.08 16.95 2.54
CA SER A 350 24.21 17.19 3.69
C SER A 350 22.78 16.73 3.44
N TYR A 351 22.19 16.11 4.46
CA TYR A 351 20.86 15.48 4.37
C TYR A 351 19.89 16.09 5.40
N PRO A 352 18.57 16.11 5.12
CA PRO A 352 17.59 16.33 6.17
C PRO A 352 17.60 15.15 7.16
N VAL A 353 17.07 15.39 8.37
CA VAL A 353 17.05 14.40 9.45
C VAL A 353 15.64 14.15 9.96
N LEU A 354 15.35 12.88 10.22
CA LEU A 354 14.14 12.43 10.90
C LEU A 354 14.52 11.78 12.23
N TYR A 355 14.08 12.37 13.35
CA TYR A 355 14.21 11.75 14.67
C TYR A 355 13.04 10.78 14.90
N MET A 356 13.30 9.48 15.05
CA MET A 356 12.29 8.43 15.27
C MET A 356 12.37 7.86 16.69
N LEU A 357 11.34 8.16 17.49
CA LEU A 357 11.26 7.89 18.92
C LEU A 357 10.55 6.55 19.20
N HIS A 358 11.17 5.67 19.98
CA HIS A 358 10.60 4.37 20.34
C HIS A 358 9.56 4.45 21.49
N GLY A 359 8.81 3.36 21.68
CA GLY A 359 7.79 3.21 22.73
C GLY A 359 8.32 2.83 24.10
N ALA A 360 7.43 2.72 25.09
CA ALA A 360 7.77 2.25 26.43
C ALA A 360 8.36 0.82 26.39
N ALA A 361 9.32 0.53 27.27
CA ALA A 361 10.11 -0.71 27.28
C ALA A 361 10.91 -0.99 25.99
N GLY A 362 11.01 -0.02 25.08
CA GLY A 362 11.76 -0.11 23.84
C GLY A 362 13.22 0.35 23.96
N ASN A 363 13.90 0.50 22.83
CA ASN A 363 15.26 1.06 22.76
C ASN A 363 15.58 1.70 21.39
N ASN A 364 16.80 2.21 21.24
CA ASN A 364 17.29 2.88 20.03
C ASN A 364 17.28 2.03 18.74
N ASN A 365 17.28 0.70 18.82
CA ASN A 365 17.30 -0.18 17.64
C ASN A 365 15.92 -0.55 17.12
N ASP A 366 14.86 -0.23 17.86
CA ASP A 366 13.50 -0.67 17.59
C ASP A 366 13.00 -0.28 16.19
N TRP A 367 13.16 0.98 15.80
CA TRP A 367 12.74 1.45 14.48
C TRP A 367 13.58 0.85 13.35
N LEU A 368 14.88 0.68 13.54
CA LEU A 368 15.74 0.07 12.51
C LEU A 368 15.43 -1.43 12.36
N GLN A 369 15.25 -2.14 13.47
CA GLN A 369 15.04 -3.59 13.49
C GLN A 369 13.60 -4.00 13.18
N ASN A 370 12.66 -3.47 13.96
CA ASN A 370 11.25 -3.87 13.88
C ASN A 370 10.51 -2.96 12.92
N GLY A 371 10.80 -1.65 12.93
CA GLY A 371 10.24 -0.71 11.96
C GLY A 371 10.82 -0.86 10.54
N MET A 372 11.94 -1.56 10.39
CA MET A 372 12.56 -1.91 9.09
C MET A 372 12.87 -0.69 8.23
N VAL A 373 13.35 0.40 8.84
CA VAL A 373 13.65 1.68 8.15
C VAL A 373 14.48 1.48 6.89
N SER A 374 15.56 0.70 6.95
CA SER A 374 16.46 0.46 5.82
C SER A 374 15.79 -0.25 4.63
N ALA A 375 14.74 -1.05 4.87
CA ALA A 375 13.97 -1.72 3.83
C ALA A 375 13.01 -0.76 3.10
N PHE A 376 12.58 0.33 3.74
CA PHE A 376 11.63 1.28 3.17
C PHE A 376 12.27 2.58 2.68
N ALA A 377 13.49 2.90 3.14
CA ALA A 377 14.17 4.15 2.86
C ALA A 377 14.34 4.46 1.37
N ALA A 378 14.80 3.49 0.55
CA ALA A 378 14.94 3.68 -0.90
C ALA A 378 13.62 4.04 -1.59
N SER A 379 12.50 3.50 -1.10
CA SER A 379 11.16 3.75 -1.69
C SER A 379 10.52 5.07 -1.23
N ALA A 380 11.13 5.77 -0.26
CA ALA A 380 10.59 7.00 0.29
C ALA A 380 10.61 8.14 -0.74
N GLY A 381 11.52 8.12 -1.71
CA GLY A 381 11.62 9.08 -2.81
C GLY A 381 12.62 10.22 -2.58
N ARG A 382 13.03 10.51 -1.34
CA ARG A 382 14.13 11.44 -1.02
C ARG A 382 14.95 10.89 0.13
N ASP A 383 16.27 10.95 -0.02
CA ASP A 383 17.22 10.53 0.99
C ASP A 383 17.14 11.40 2.26
N MET A 384 17.19 10.74 3.41
CA MET A 384 17.24 11.38 4.72
C MET A 384 18.05 10.52 5.69
N VAL A 385 18.64 11.17 6.69
CA VAL A 385 19.22 10.48 7.85
C VAL A 385 18.11 10.22 8.86
N VAL A 386 18.06 9.01 9.43
CA VAL A 386 17.11 8.69 10.51
C VAL A 386 17.88 8.47 11.81
N VAL A 387 17.43 9.09 12.89
CA VAL A 387 18.10 9.04 14.20
C VAL A 387 17.14 8.50 15.24
N CYS A 388 17.54 7.44 15.94
CA CYS A 388 16.73 6.73 16.90
C CYS A 388 17.40 6.76 18.29
N PRO A 389 17.02 7.70 19.18
CA PRO A 389 17.57 7.78 20.52
C PRO A 389 16.95 6.77 21.49
N CYS A 390 17.71 6.31 22.48
CA CYS A 390 17.18 5.47 23.55
C CYS A 390 16.69 6.31 24.74
N ALA A 391 15.39 6.22 25.03
CA ALA A 391 14.69 6.91 26.11
C ALA A 391 14.21 5.98 27.24
N THR A 392 14.51 4.68 27.14
CA THR A 392 14.35 3.72 28.24
C THR A 392 15.73 3.44 28.84
N LEU A 393 15.99 4.02 30.01
CA LEU A 393 17.30 3.99 30.64
C LEU A 393 17.26 3.07 31.87
N ASP A 394 18.01 1.98 31.86
CA ASP A 394 17.99 0.93 32.90
C ASP A 394 16.58 0.40 33.20
N GLY A 395 15.77 0.20 32.15
CA GLY A 395 14.38 -0.24 32.28
C GLY A 395 13.40 0.83 32.77
N PHE A 396 13.86 2.08 32.92
CA PHE A 396 12.99 3.22 33.24
C PHE A 396 12.66 4.04 31.99
N ASP A 397 11.37 4.12 31.68
CA ASP A 397 10.83 4.93 30.60
C ASP A 397 10.79 6.42 31.00
N THR A 398 11.54 7.25 30.29
CA THR A 398 11.68 8.68 30.62
C THR A 398 10.54 9.55 30.09
N PHE A 399 9.69 9.01 29.21
CA PHE A 399 8.66 9.73 28.45
C PHE A 399 9.20 10.95 27.67
N TYR A 400 10.50 10.96 27.36
CA TYR A 400 11.18 12.05 26.67
C TYR A 400 11.13 13.41 27.39
N ILE A 401 10.72 13.46 28.66
CA ILE A 401 10.55 14.72 29.41
C ILE A 401 11.59 14.85 30.52
N ASN A 402 11.72 16.06 31.06
CA ASN A 402 12.45 16.28 32.29
C ASN A 402 11.63 15.81 33.51
N ASN A 403 12.28 15.08 34.41
CA ASN A 403 11.79 14.69 35.73
C ASN A 403 10.47 13.88 35.71
N TYR A 404 10.29 12.99 34.74
CA TYR A 404 9.13 12.09 34.73
C TYR A 404 9.00 11.33 36.04
N ALA A 405 7.78 11.33 36.61
CA ALA A 405 7.45 10.70 37.89
C ALA A 405 8.41 11.06 39.05
N GLY A 406 9.02 12.26 39.02
CA GLY A 406 9.90 12.75 40.09
C GLY A 406 11.26 12.05 40.17
N LYS A 407 11.71 11.36 39.11
CA LYS A 407 12.96 10.59 39.11
C LYS A 407 14.23 11.40 38.87
N GLY A 408 14.12 12.70 38.60
CA GLY A 408 15.26 13.60 38.40
C GLY A 408 16.01 13.43 37.08
N VAL A 409 15.55 12.56 36.17
CA VAL A 409 16.15 12.36 34.84
C VAL A 409 15.81 13.54 33.94
N LYS A 410 16.82 14.26 33.46
CA LYS A 410 16.67 15.46 32.62
C LYS A 410 16.74 15.13 31.12
N TYR A 411 15.84 14.26 30.65
CA TYR A 411 15.96 13.68 29.31
C TYR A 411 15.73 14.71 28.18
N GLU A 412 14.76 15.61 28.33
CA GLU A 412 14.53 16.67 27.34
C GLU A 412 15.73 17.62 27.26
N GLU A 413 16.32 18.00 28.40
CA GLU A 413 17.53 18.82 28.43
C GLU A 413 18.68 18.12 27.69
N PHE A 414 18.88 16.82 27.93
CA PHE A 414 19.86 16.00 27.21
C PHE A 414 19.62 15.97 25.70
N PHE A 415 18.38 15.75 25.27
CA PHE A 415 18.04 15.64 23.86
C PHE A 415 18.44 16.91 23.09
N PHE A 416 18.04 18.08 23.59
CA PHE A 416 18.25 19.34 22.89
C PHE A 416 19.65 19.94 23.07
N THR A 417 20.31 19.71 24.21
CA THR A 417 21.61 20.35 24.50
C THR A 417 22.82 19.48 24.17
N GLU A 418 22.66 18.16 24.10
CA GLU A 418 23.78 17.23 23.86
C GLU A 418 23.56 16.36 22.62
N LEU A 419 22.44 15.62 22.56
CA LEU A 419 22.24 14.64 21.49
C LEU A 419 22.07 15.30 20.11
N LEU A 420 21.08 16.19 19.97
CA LEU A 420 20.76 16.83 18.68
C LEU A 420 21.98 17.58 18.11
N PRO A 421 22.68 18.45 18.86
CA PRO A 421 23.86 19.13 18.33
C PRO A 421 24.99 18.16 17.93
N LYS A 422 25.22 17.09 18.70
CA LYS A 422 26.25 16.09 18.40
C LYS A 422 25.94 15.36 17.10
N VAL A 423 24.73 14.84 16.97
CA VAL A 423 24.30 14.06 15.79
C VAL A 423 24.38 14.91 14.53
N GLU A 424 23.93 16.16 14.59
CA GLU A 424 23.96 17.03 13.42
C GLU A 424 25.37 17.41 12.98
N ALA A 425 26.30 17.54 13.93
CA ALA A 425 27.72 17.73 13.64
C ALA A 425 28.37 16.48 13.04
N ASP A 426 28.09 15.29 13.60
CA ASP A 426 28.72 14.03 13.21
C ASP A 426 28.24 13.54 11.83
N PHE A 427 26.98 13.80 11.46
CA PHE A 427 26.34 13.22 10.27
C PHE A 427 25.99 14.23 9.16
N LYS A 428 26.57 15.42 9.16
CA LYS A 428 26.38 16.44 8.10
C LYS A 428 24.91 16.78 7.85
N ILE A 429 24.15 17.01 8.90
CA ILE A 429 22.72 17.33 8.75
C ILE A 429 22.53 18.76 8.24
N LYS A 430 21.56 18.96 7.33
CA LYS A 430 21.15 20.29 6.88
C LYS A 430 20.60 21.09 8.08
N PRO A 431 21.06 22.32 8.32
CA PRO A 431 20.54 23.14 9.40
C PRO A 431 19.10 23.61 9.11
N GLY A 432 18.42 24.13 10.13
CA GLY A 432 17.09 24.71 9.99
C GLY A 432 15.95 23.71 10.21
N LYS A 433 14.81 24.22 10.67
CA LYS A 433 13.66 23.39 11.06
C LYS A 433 13.01 22.69 9.87
N GLU A 434 13.08 23.31 8.70
CA GLU A 434 12.60 22.78 7.42
C GLU A 434 13.30 21.46 7.03
N ASN A 435 14.46 21.18 7.61
CA ASN A 435 15.22 19.95 7.37
C ASN A 435 15.14 18.96 8.55
N ARG A 436 14.30 19.22 9.56
CA ARG A 436 14.21 18.41 10.78
C ARG A 436 12.78 17.94 11.02
N GLY A 437 12.57 16.64 10.88
CA GLY A 437 11.34 15.95 11.20
C GLY A 437 11.40 15.22 12.54
N ILE A 438 10.23 14.96 13.14
CA ILE A 438 10.12 14.11 14.33
C ILE A 438 8.94 13.14 14.20
N SER A 439 9.16 11.89 14.59
CA SER A 439 8.16 10.84 14.59
C SER A 439 8.37 9.86 15.73
N GLY A 440 7.34 9.11 16.10
CA GLY A 440 7.48 8.07 17.11
C GLY A 440 6.20 7.31 17.38
N LEU A 441 6.33 6.21 18.13
CA LEU A 441 5.22 5.33 18.50
C LEU A 441 4.93 5.35 20.00
N SER A 442 3.67 5.24 20.43
CA SER A 442 3.29 5.09 21.85
C SER A 442 3.89 6.20 22.75
N MET A 443 4.80 5.87 23.68
CA MET A 443 5.62 6.82 24.44
C MET A 443 6.40 7.79 23.53
N GLY A 444 7.00 7.30 22.45
CA GLY A 444 7.66 8.12 21.43
C GLY A 444 6.68 8.95 20.60
N GLY A 445 5.44 8.49 20.44
CA GLY A 445 4.35 9.27 19.86
C GLY A 445 4.00 10.47 20.73
N TYR A 446 3.93 10.27 22.05
CA TYR A 446 3.84 11.37 23.03
C TYR A 446 5.05 12.31 22.92
N GLY A 447 6.28 11.77 22.96
CA GLY A 447 7.51 12.57 22.86
C GLY A 447 7.57 13.42 21.59
N SER A 448 7.09 12.87 20.46
CA SER A 448 7.05 13.58 19.17
C SER A 448 6.07 14.75 19.21
N LEU A 449 4.88 14.55 19.76
CA LEU A 449 3.89 15.61 19.95
C LEU A 449 4.40 16.67 20.94
N TYR A 450 4.94 16.25 22.08
CA TYR A 450 5.47 17.14 23.10
C TYR A 450 6.62 18.01 22.57
N TYR A 451 7.58 17.43 21.87
CA TYR A 451 8.70 18.19 21.30
C TYR A 451 8.26 19.09 20.17
N GLY A 452 7.46 18.62 19.21
CA GLY A 452 7.05 19.46 18.09
C GLY A 452 6.10 20.59 18.50
N LEU A 453 5.26 20.40 19.52
CA LEU A 453 4.39 21.45 20.07
C LEU A 453 5.17 22.41 20.98
N GLY A 454 6.10 21.90 21.80
CA GLY A 454 6.88 22.69 22.75
C GLY A 454 8.06 23.46 22.12
N HIS A 455 8.59 22.97 21.00
CA HIS A 455 9.77 23.49 20.30
C HIS A 455 9.45 23.70 18.81
N ALA A 456 8.44 24.51 18.52
CA ALA A 456 7.90 24.73 17.16
C ALA A 456 8.88 25.38 16.16
N ASP A 457 9.98 25.93 16.67
CA ASP A 457 11.10 26.46 15.91
C ASP A 457 12.13 25.38 15.54
N MET A 458 12.01 24.16 16.04
CA MET A 458 12.98 23.08 15.83
C MET A 458 12.57 22.06 14.77
N PHE A 459 11.28 21.82 14.57
CA PHE A 459 10.78 20.76 13.67
C PHE A 459 9.80 21.30 12.62
N CYS A 460 9.80 20.74 11.41
CA CYS A 460 8.87 21.12 10.35
C CYS A 460 7.54 20.38 10.39
N HIS A 461 7.53 19.13 10.87
CA HIS A 461 6.34 18.29 10.91
C HIS A 461 6.48 17.20 11.99
N ILE A 462 5.34 16.79 12.54
CA ILE A 462 5.23 15.72 13.54
C ILE A 462 4.47 14.54 12.91
N TYR A 463 4.99 13.32 13.04
CA TYR A 463 4.24 12.10 12.69
C TYR A 463 4.14 11.16 13.90
N ALA A 464 2.98 11.08 14.52
CA ALA A 464 2.77 10.33 15.76
C ALA A 464 1.94 9.06 15.51
N CYS A 465 2.56 7.89 15.71
CA CYS A 465 1.91 6.59 15.60
C CYS A 465 1.44 6.09 16.96
N SER A 466 0.19 5.63 17.06
CA SER A 466 -0.39 5.16 18.32
C SER A 466 -0.05 6.05 19.53
N PRO A 467 -0.19 7.40 19.47
CA PRO A 467 0.40 8.25 20.48
C PRO A 467 -0.32 8.12 21.82
N ALA A 468 0.47 8.10 22.89
CA ALA A 468 -0.03 8.24 24.25
C ALA A 468 -0.41 9.71 24.54
N THR A 469 -1.55 10.17 24.03
CA THR A 469 -1.93 11.59 24.03
C THR A 469 -2.19 12.17 25.43
N TRP A 470 -2.32 11.32 26.45
CA TRP A 470 -2.39 11.72 27.85
C TRP A 470 -1.77 10.63 28.75
N ILE A 471 -0.73 10.98 29.50
CA ILE A 471 -0.07 10.15 30.51
C ILE A 471 0.19 10.92 31.80
N GLU A 472 -0.22 10.37 32.95
CA GLU A 472 -0.02 10.98 34.27
C GLU A 472 1.44 11.37 34.54
N ASN A 473 1.64 12.52 35.19
CA ASN A 473 2.95 13.11 35.48
C ASN A 473 3.76 13.54 34.24
N THR A 474 3.08 13.79 33.12
CA THR A 474 3.66 14.42 31.94
C THR A 474 2.98 15.76 31.62
N PRO A 475 3.68 16.69 30.93
CA PRO A 475 3.06 17.91 30.40
C PRO A 475 1.83 17.62 29.53
N ASN A 476 0.81 18.46 29.68
CA ASN A 476 -0.44 18.35 28.94
C ASN A 476 -0.29 18.91 27.52
N ILE A 477 -0.11 18.03 26.54
CA ILE A 477 0.05 18.43 25.13
C ILE A 477 -1.17 19.16 24.56
N TYR A 478 -2.38 18.96 25.11
CA TYR A 478 -3.60 19.65 24.66
C TYR A 478 -3.54 21.17 24.93
N GLU A 479 -2.81 21.59 25.97
CA GLU A 479 -2.61 23.00 26.29
C GLU A 479 -1.60 23.67 25.34
N MET A 480 -0.73 22.88 24.72
CA MET A 480 0.34 23.36 23.84
C MET A 480 -0.14 23.62 22.40
N MET A 481 -1.33 23.12 22.03
CA MET A 481 -1.88 23.19 20.66
C MET A 481 -2.38 24.57 20.23
N TRP A 482 -2.43 25.53 21.14
CA TRP A 482 -3.05 26.84 20.93
C TRP A 482 -2.04 27.95 20.62
N VAL A 483 -0.78 27.58 20.40
CA VAL A 483 0.29 28.51 20.02
C VAL A 483 0.27 28.72 18.50
N PRO A 484 0.46 29.95 17.98
CA PRO A 484 0.60 30.18 16.54
C PRO A 484 1.90 29.59 15.97
N GLY A 485 1.86 29.17 14.69
CA GLY A 485 3.08 28.78 13.96
C GLY A 485 3.61 27.38 14.26
N LEU A 486 2.77 26.52 14.86
CA LEU A 486 3.08 25.12 15.13
C LEU A 486 3.30 24.31 13.83
N PRO A 487 4.16 23.27 13.87
CA PRO A 487 4.37 22.38 12.73
C PRO A 487 3.11 21.58 12.41
N GLY A 488 3.02 21.07 11.18
CA GLY A 488 1.95 20.15 10.81
C GLY A 488 2.02 18.83 11.61
N ILE A 489 0.87 18.18 11.80
CA ILE A 489 0.77 16.95 12.58
C ILE A 489 0.06 15.86 11.79
N THR A 490 0.69 14.69 11.66
CA THR A 490 0.02 13.48 11.21
C THR A 490 -0.10 12.51 12.38
N VAL A 491 -1.31 12.03 12.66
CA VAL A 491 -1.57 10.98 13.64
C VAL A 491 -2.01 9.72 12.91
N GLU A 492 -1.42 8.58 13.24
CA GLU A 492 -1.84 7.28 12.71
C GLU A 492 -2.13 6.30 13.85
N ILE A 493 -3.31 5.68 13.85
CA ILE A 493 -3.79 4.83 14.95
C ILE A 493 -4.56 3.61 14.44
N GLY A 494 -4.37 2.47 15.13
CA GLY A 494 -5.10 1.24 14.88
C GLY A 494 -6.46 1.22 15.58
N THR A 495 -7.53 0.76 14.91
CA THR A 495 -8.88 0.72 15.50
C THR A 495 -9.05 -0.26 16.66
N LYS A 496 -8.10 -1.19 16.84
CA LYS A 496 -8.05 -2.15 17.97
C LYS A 496 -6.99 -1.76 19.02
N ASP A 497 -6.34 -0.61 18.86
CA ASP A 497 -5.36 -0.09 19.80
C ASP A 497 -6.06 0.38 21.09
N PHE A 498 -5.50 0.06 22.26
CA PHE A 498 -6.07 0.51 23.53
C PHE A 498 -6.00 2.04 23.73
N LEU A 499 -5.17 2.74 22.95
CA LEU A 499 -5.10 4.20 22.91
C LEU A 499 -6.07 4.84 21.91
N TYR A 500 -6.85 4.04 21.17
CA TYR A 500 -7.70 4.52 20.08
C TYR A 500 -8.65 5.65 20.50
N GLU A 501 -9.35 5.49 21.63
CA GLU A 501 -10.26 6.52 22.15
C GLU A 501 -9.52 7.81 22.55
N SER A 502 -8.32 7.67 23.12
CA SER A 502 -7.46 8.81 23.48
C SER A 502 -6.99 9.58 22.24
N ALA A 503 -6.62 8.86 21.18
CA ALA A 503 -6.25 9.43 19.89
C ALA A 503 -7.46 10.10 19.21
N CYS A 504 -8.66 9.51 19.28
CA CYS A 504 -9.90 10.14 18.82
C CYS A 504 -10.20 11.45 19.57
N GLY A 505 -10.00 11.48 20.89
CA GLY A 505 -10.11 12.72 21.67
C GLY A 505 -9.12 13.80 21.21
N PHE A 506 -7.88 13.41 20.88
CA PHE A 506 -6.89 14.33 20.32
C PHE A 506 -7.26 14.83 18.92
N ARG A 507 -7.86 14.00 18.07
CA ARG A 507 -8.43 14.41 16.78
C ARG A 507 -9.47 15.52 16.95
N GLU A 508 -10.35 15.41 17.94
CA GLU A 508 -11.35 16.44 18.21
C GLU A 508 -10.69 17.75 18.69
N ALA A 509 -9.59 17.68 19.45
CA ALA A 509 -8.81 18.87 19.78
C ALA A 509 -8.15 19.49 18.54
N LEU A 510 -7.56 18.68 17.65
CA LEU A 510 -6.95 19.14 16.40
C LEU A 510 -7.93 19.87 15.48
N LYS A 511 -9.17 19.37 15.35
CA LYS A 511 -10.24 20.02 14.56
C LYS A 511 -10.52 21.45 15.00
N ASN A 512 -10.33 21.75 16.28
CA ASN A 512 -10.56 23.08 16.84
C ASN A 512 -9.30 23.96 16.82
N SER A 513 -8.13 23.39 16.51
CA SER A 513 -6.85 24.10 16.45
C SER A 513 -6.61 24.78 15.09
N GLN A 514 -5.57 25.61 15.00
CA GLN A 514 -5.11 26.21 13.74
C GLN A 514 -4.02 25.39 13.03
N ILE A 515 -3.71 24.20 13.56
CA ILE A 515 -2.62 23.35 13.10
C ILE A 515 -3.03 22.68 11.78
N GLN A 516 -2.11 22.53 10.83
CA GLN A 516 -2.31 21.65 9.67
C GLN A 516 -2.23 20.21 10.14
N TRP A 517 -3.29 19.41 9.99
CA TRP A 517 -3.32 18.05 10.51
C TRP A 517 -3.85 17.02 9.52
N ASP A 518 -3.40 15.79 9.72
CA ASP A 518 -3.89 14.58 9.06
C ASP A 518 -4.11 13.49 10.11
N PHE A 519 -5.15 12.68 9.96
CA PHE A 519 -5.51 11.63 10.90
C PHE A 519 -5.84 10.34 10.15
N ILE A 520 -4.96 9.36 10.25
CA ILE A 520 -5.02 8.09 9.56
C ILE A 520 -5.51 7.02 10.53
N GLU A 521 -6.67 6.45 10.21
CA GLU A 521 -7.30 5.39 10.98
C GLU A 521 -7.38 4.14 10.11
N ARG A 522 -6.93 2.99 10.64
CA ARG A 522 -7.02 1.70 9.95
C ARG A 522 -7.06 0.55 10.94
N GLU A 523 -7.40 -0.64 10.46
CA GLU A 523 -7.35 -1.83 11.30
C GLU A 523 -5.93 -2.10 11.83
N GLY A 524 -5.84 -2.49 13.10
CA GLY A 524 -4.60 -2.88 13.77
C GLY A 524 -4.63 -2.63 15.27
N ALA A 525 -3.72 -3.27 16.00
CA ALA A 525 -3.59 -3.17 17.45
C ALA A 525 -2.29 -2.42 17.85
N HIS A 526 -2.03 -2.34 19.16
CA HIS A 526 -0.86 -1.66 19.71
C HIS A 526 0.39 -2.55 19.64
N ASP A 527 0.87 -2.84 18.43
CA ASP A 527 1.96 -3.78 18.18
C ASP A 527 2.87 -3.36 17.01
N TRP A 528 3.99 -4.09 16.90
CA TRP A 528 4.97 -3.83 15.84
C TRP A 528 4.45 -4.15 14.44
N ALA A 529 3.46 -5.03 14.25
CA ALA A 529 2.91 -5.24 12.92
C ALA A 529 2.24 -3.94 12.42
N PHE A 530 1.48 -3.28 13.29
CA PHE A 530 0.91 -1.97 12.99
C PHE A 530 1.99 -0.91 12.74
N TRP A 531 2.98 -0.77 13.63
CA TRP A 531 4.00 0.29 13.51
C TRP A 531 4.97 0.08 12.35
N THR A 532 5.30 -1.16 12.00
CA THR A 532 6.09 -1.48 10.79
C THR A 532 5.39 -0.97 9.53
N ALA A 533 4.07 -1.14 9.46
CA ALA A 533 3.26 -0.62 8.36
C ALA A 533 3.15 0.92 8.35
N CYS A 534 3.49 1.60 9.46
CA CYS A 534 3.60 3.07 9.48
C CYS A 534 4.91 3.56 8.85
N THR A 535 6.02 2.83 9.00
CA THR A 535 7.35 3.24 8.52
C THR A 535 7.38 3.78 7.08
N PRO A 536 6.89 3.06 6.05
CA PRO A 536 6.92 3.59 4.68
C PRO A 536 6.10 4.88 4.51
N LYS A 537 5.02 5.05 5.28
CA LYS A 537 4.20 6.27 5.26
C LYS A 537 4.90 7.44 5.93
N ILE A 538 5.57 7.18 7.06
CA ILE A 538 6.40 8.17 7.76
C ILE A 538 7.49 8.67 6.82
N LEU A 539 8.30 7.76 6.28
CA LEU A 539 9.43 8.12 5.42
C LEU A 539 8.96 8.86 4.16
N LYS A 540 7.88 8.42 3.53
CA LYS A 540 7.27 9.11 2.39
C LYS A 540 6.73 10.50 2.77
N LYS A 541 6.07 10.64 3.91
CA LYS A 541 5.56 11.94 4.37
C LYS A 541 6.70 12.94 4.53
N PHE A 542 7.82 12.52 5.12
CA PHE A 542 8.97 13.40 5.31
C PHE A 542 9.74 13.66 4.01
N SER A 543 9.81 12.72 3.08
CA SER A 543 10.44 12.95 1.77
C SER A 543 9.72 14.02 0.94
N GLU A 544 8.39 14.10 1.08
CA GLU A 544 7.53 15.10 0.46
C GLU A 544 7.62 16.48 1.15
N ILE A 545 7.85 16.51 2.46
CA ILE A 545 7.93 17.76 3.25
C ILE A 545 9.32 18.37 3.17
N PHE A 546 10.38 17.55 3.19
CA PHE A 546 11.74 18.07 3.15
C PHE A 546 12.02 18.80 1.84
N PRO A 547 12.72 19.96 1.89
CA PRO A 547 13.06 20.73 0.70
C PRO A 547 13.75 19.88 -0.36
N ALA A 548 13.47 20.21 -1.63
CA ALA A 548 14.24 19.68 -2.74
C ALA A 548 15.71 20.05 -2.64
N GLU A 549 16.57 19.23 -3.28
CA GLU A 549 18.02 19.45 -3.32
C GLU A 549 18.42 20.73 -4.06
#